data_AF-X1K6A1-F1
#
_entry.id   AF-X1K6A1-F1
#
_cell.length_a   1.000
_cell.length_b   1.000
_cell.length_c   1.000
_cell.angle_alpha   90.00
_cell.angle_beta   90.00
_cell.angle_gamma   90.00
#
_symmetry.space_group_name_H-M   'P 1'
#
loop_
_entity.id
_entity.type
_entity.pdbx_description
1 polymer ?
#
loop_
_entity_poly.entity_id
_entity_poly.type
_entity_poly.pdbx_seq_one_letter_code
_entity_poly.pdbx_strand_id
1 'polypeptide(L)'
;LAGQAGFLFKGKDMKRALIPKTLSKCLEIGRLIRTSRAAGRNPVEETVKQLNGWLLFEGHVSSKEWEDKEGYYWGTHTLSGIGRFAGQEFKIWFKNENHISWLNGEPCVTSPDMIIVVDRESGEPFANSHIAEGHSVAVIGLRAVEQFRSPKGLDILGPPHFGFDIEYQPIETVAKRGGW
;
A
#
# COMPACT_ATOMS: atom_id res chain seq x y z
N LEU A 1 7.94 -7.84 22.57
CA LEU A 1 8.91 -7.21 21.64
C LEU A 1 10.31 -7.42 22.19
N ALA A 2 11.24 -7.90 21.35
CA ALA A 2 12.66 -7.98 21.66
C ALA A 2 13.42 -7.13 20.64
N GLY A 3 14.49 -6.46 21.06
CA GLY A 3 15.36 -5.75 20.13
C GLY A 3 16.11 -6.74 19.24
N GLN A 4 16.14 -6.52 17.93
CA GLN A 4 16.90 -7.33 16.98
C GLN A 4 18.04 -6.51 16.40
N ALA A 5 19.26 -7.04 16.52
CA ALA A 5 20.42 -6.60 15.75
C ALA A 5 20.88 -7.77 14.90
N GLY A 6 20.93 -7.60 13.57
CA GLY A 6 21.27 -8.65 12.64
C GLY A 6 22.00 -8.10 11.41
N PHE A 7 22.53 -9.03 10.60
CA PHE A 7 23.19 -8.76 9.31
C PHE A 7 24.35 -7.73 9.39
N LEU A 8 25.50 -8.18 9.91
CA LEU A 8 26.74 -7.40 9.89
C LEU A 8 27.26 -7.27 8.45
N PHE A 9 27.24 -6.04 7.90
CA PHE A 9 27.77 -5.74 6.57
C PHE A 9 29.03 -4.88 6.65
N LYS A 10 29.97 -5.11 5.72
CA LYS A 10 30.96 -4.08 5.40
C LYS A 10 30.23 -2.90 4.75
N GLY A 11 30.62 -1.66 5.07
CA GLY A 11 29.93 -0.46 4.56
C GLY A 11 29.83 -0.40 3.02
N LYS A 12 30.80 -0.96 2.30
CA LYS A 12 30.75 -1.08 0.83
C LYS A 12 29.64 -2.00 0.33
N ASP A 13 29.35 -3.08 1.06
CA ASP A 13 28.35 -4.08 0.68
C ASP A 13 26.95 -3.58 1.09
N MET A 14 26.85 -2.92 2.24
CA MET A 14 25.63 -2.23 2.68
C MET A 14 25.14 -1.22 1.62
N LYS A 15 26.03 -0.39 1.06
CA LYS A 15 25.69 0.60 0.03
C LYS A 15 25.15 -0.03 -1.26
N ARG A 16 25.45 -1.31 -1.52
CA ARG A 16 24.93 -2.06 -2.67
C ARG A 16 23.58 -2.71 -2.40
N ALA A 17 23.26 -2.98 -1.13
CA ALA A 17 22.04 -3.66 -0.72
C ALA A 17 20.88 -2.72 -0.35
N LEU A 18 21.18 -1.50 0.14
CA LEU A 18 20.17 -0.56 0.58
C LEU A 18 19.49 0.18 -0.58
N ILE A 19 18.19 0.44 -0.42
CA ILE A 19 17.47 1.46 -1.20
C ILE A 19 17.73 2.82 -0.52
N PRO A 20 18.46 3.75 -1.15
CA PRO A 20 18.86 4.99 -0.51
C PRO A 20 17.68 5.97 -0.36
N LYS A 21 17.83 6.93 0.57
CA LYS A 21 16.93 8.10 0.77
C LYS A 21 15.49 7.78 1.22
N THR A 22 15.17 6.55 1.61
CA THR A 22 13.82 6.17 2.07
C THR A 22 13.36 7.01 3.28
N LEU A 23 14.22 7.21 4.28
CA LEU A 23 13.91 8.05 5.45
C LEU A 23 13.68 9.53 5.09
N SER A 24 14.47 10.07 4.16
CA SER A 24 14.28 11.44 3.65
C SER A 24 12.93 11.57 2.95
N LYS A 25 12.56 10.59 2.13
CA LYS A 25 11.26 10.54 1.46
C LYS A 25 10.10 10.47 2.47
N CYS A 26 10.21 9.64 3.52
CA CYS A 26 9.20 9.58 4.57
C CYS A 26 9.03 10.92 5.30
N LEU A 27 10.15 11.60 5.62
CA LEU A 27 10.12 12.92 6.25
C LEU A 27 9.44 13.97 5.36
N GLU A 28 9.73 13.96 4.06
CA GLU A 28 9.12 14.86 3.08
C GLU A 28 7.61 14.66 2.97
N ILE A 29 7.14 13.41 2.90
CA ILE A 29 5.71 13.10 2.82
C ILE A 29 4.98 13.44 4.12
N GLY A 30 5.54 13.10 5.29
CA GLY A 30 4.95 13.49 6.56
C GLY A 30 4.89 15.01 6.75
N ARG A 31 5.88 15.76 6.23
CA ARG A 31 5.82 17.22 6.19
C ARG A 31 4.73 17.70 5.25
N LEU A 32 4.63 17.14 4.04
CA LEU A 32 3.61 17.48 3.06
C LEU A 32 2.21 17.33 3.64
N ILE A 33 1.86 16.14 4.16
CA ILE A 33 0.56 15.84 4.77
C ILE A 33 0.21 16.92 5.82
N ARG A 34 1.12 17.15 6.78
CA ARG A 34 0.91 18.15 7.84
C ARG A 34 0.68 19.56 7.29
N THR A 35 1.50 19.99 6.33
CA THR A 35 1.40 21.34 5.76
C THR A 35 0.20 21.53 4.84
N SER A 36 -0.24 20.48 4.12
CA SER A 36 -1.45 20.50 3.30
C SER A 36 -2.69 20.66 4.15
N ARG A 37 -2.78 19.90 5.26
CA ARG A 37 -3.87 20.05 6.26
C ARG A 37 -3.90 21.46 6.84
N ALA A 38 -2.76 21.98 7.29
CA ALA A 38 -2.67 23.32 7.86
C ALA A 38 -3.08 24.43 6.86
N ALA A 39 -2.91 24.18 5.56
CA ALA A 39 -3.31 25.08 4.49
C ALA A 39 -4.74 24.83 3.95
N GLY A 40 -5.51 23.91 4.55
CA GLY A 40 -6.86 23.57 4.08
C GLY A 40 -6.91 22.84 2.74
N ARG A 41 -5.80 22.25 2.29
CA ARG A 41 -5.72 21.45 1.05
C ARG A 41 -5.98 19.97 1.35
N ASN A 42 -6.44 19.21 0.35
CA ASN A 42 -6.63 17.77 0.47
C ASN A 42 -5.27 17.05 0.59
N PRO A 43 -4.92 16.47 1.76
CA PRO A 43 -3.61 15.84 1.96
C PRO A 43 -3.42 14.56 1.13
N VAL A 44 -4.51 13.84 0.82
CA VAL A 44 -4.46 12.62 0.01
C VAL A 44 -4.06 12.97 -1.43
N GLU A 45 -4.76 13.92 -2.05
CA GLU A 45 -4.46 14.38 -3.42
C GLU A 45 -3.03 14.92 -3.55
N GLU A 46 -2.59 15.74 -2.59
CA GLU A 46 -1.23 16.28 -2.56
C GLU A 46 -0.18 15.16 -2.44
N THR A 47 -0.45 14.14 -1.61
CA THR A 47 0.44 12.98 -1.43
C THR A 47 0.52 12.14 -2.70
N VAL A 48 -0.62 11.84 -3.33
CA VAL A 48 -0.69 11.12 -4.61
C VAL A 48 0.12 11.85 -5.68
N LYS A 49 -0.05 13.17 -5.79
CA LYS A 49 0.69 14.01 -6.73
C LYS A 49 2.19 14.00 -6.46
N GLN A 50 2.61 14.22 -5.21
CA GLN A 50 4.03 14.25 -4.83
C GLN A 50 4.74 12.91 -5.11
N LEU A 51 4.01 11.80 -4.94
CA LEU A 51 4.56 10.47 -5.12
C LEU A 51 4.48 9.97 -6.56
N ASN A 52 3.81 10.71 -7.46
CA ASN A 52 3.38 10.22 -8.77
C ASN A 52 2.64 8.87 -8.64
N GLY A 53 1.76 8.79 -7.64
CA GLY A 53 0.96 7.62 -7.33
C GLY A 53 -0.41 7.66 -7.99
N TRP A 54 -1.25 6.69 -7.63
CA TRP A 54 -2.64 6.59 -8.07
C TRP A 54 -3.57 6.55 -6.87
N LEU A 55 -4.67 7.30 -6.92
CA LEU A 55 -5.78 7.16 -5.97
C LEU A 55 -6.64 5.99 -6.42
N LEU A 56 -6.48 4.85 -5.75
CA LEU A 56 -7.08 3.59 -6.15
C LEU A 56 -8.55 3.48 -5.74
N PHE A 57 -8.87 3.98 -4.55
CA PHE A 57 -10.20 3.86 -4.01
C PHE A 57 -10.45 4.91 -2.94
N GLU A 58 -11.70 5.30 -2.77
CA GLU A 58 -12.17 6.06 -1.61
C GLU A 58 -13.47 5.43 -1.12
N GLY A 59 -13.59 5.25 0.18
CA GLY A 59 -14.71 4.52 0.76
C GLY A 59 -14.67 4.44 2.27
N HIS A 60 -15.46 3.51 2.79
CA HIS A 60 -15.45 3.14 4.20
C HIS A 60 -15.10 1.66 4.34
N VAL A 61 -14.42 1.30 5.42
CA VAL A 61 -14.17 -0.11 5.75
C VAL A 61 -15.48 -0.77 6.13
N SER A 62 -15.97 -1.71 5.31
CA SER A 62 -17.23 -2.42 5.52
C SER A 62 -17.07 -3.74 6.25
N SER A 63 -15.92 -4.40 6.12
CA SER A 63 -15.57 -5.56 6.96
C SER A 63 -14.07 -5.69 7.17
N LYS A 64 -13.70 -6.30 8.29
CA LYS A 64 -12.32 -6.69 8.58
C LYS A 64 -12.25 -8.11 9.14
N GLU A 65 -11.78 -9.02 8.31
CA GLU A 65 -11.52 -10.41 8.69
C GLU A 65 -10.03 -10.58 8.94
N TRP A 66 -9.63 -11.09 10.10
CA TRP A 66 -8.22 -11.28 10.41
C TRP A 66 -7.98 -12.42 11.39
N GLU A 67 -6.77 -12.94 11.36
CA GLU A 67 -6.26 -13.92 12.31
C GLU A 67 -4.81 -13.61 12.72
N ASP A 68 -4.33 -14.26 13.77
CA ASP A 68 -2.90 -14.44 14.00
C ASP A 68 -2.56 -15.88 13.62
N LYS A 69 -1.77 -16.06 12.55
CA LYS A 69 -1.23 -17.38 12.20
C LYS A 69 0.26 -17.30 11.98
N GLU A 70 0.97 -18.26 12.57
CA GLU A 70 2.42 -18.38 12.45
C GLU A 70 3.17 -17.10 12.88
N GLY A 71 2.57 -16.29 13.78
CA GLY A 71 3.12 -15.01 14.22
C GLY A 71 2.97 -13.88 13.21
N TYR A 72 2.08 -14.05 12.22
CA TYR A 72 1.74 -13.03 11.23
C TYR A 72 0.30 -12.55 11.42
N TYR A 73 0.13 -11.23 11.28
CA TYR A 73 -1.16 -10.57 11.24
C TYR A 73 -1.67 -10.59 9.80
N TRP A 74 -2.61 -11.47 9.49
CA TRP A 74 -3.11 -11.69 8.13
C TRP A 74 -4.62 -11.60 8.08
N GLY A 75 -5.15 -11.27 6.90
CA GLY A 75 -6.58 -11.04 6.76
C GLY A 75 -6.95 -10.28 5.50
N THR A 76 -8.21 -9.86 5.46
CA THR A 76 -8.80 -9.10 4.36
C THR A 76 -9.57 -7.90 4.88
N HIS A 77 -9.29 -6.73 4.33
CA HIS A 77 -10.13 -5.55 4.45
C HIS A 77 -11.08 -5.47 3.25
N THR A 78 -12.37 -5.30 3.51
CA THR A 78 -13.36 -4.98 2.47
C THR A 78 -13.79 -3.52 2.64
N LEU A 79 -13.80 -2.78 1.53
CA LEU A 79 -14.13 -1.36 1.48
C LEU A 79 -15.34 -1.14 0.57
N SER A 80 -16.30 -0.35 1.03
CA SER A 80 -17.44 0.10 0.22
C SER A 80 -17.21 1.52 -0.27
N GLY A 81 -17.29 1.70 -1.60
CA GLY A 81 -16.88 2.95 -2.24
C GLY A 81 -17.85 4.11 -2.08
N ILE A 82 -17.33 5.32 -2.21
CA ILE A 82 -18.08 6.58 -2.18
C ILE A 82 -17.75 7.49 -3.37
N GLY A 83 -18.55 8.52 -3.60
CA GLY A 83 -18.32 9.48 -4.68
C GLY A 83 -18.23 8.78 -6.04
N ARG A 84 -17.10 8.95 -6.74
CA ARG A 84 -16.84 8.27 -8.03
C ARG A 84 -16.72 6.74 -7.92
N PHE A 85 -16.50 6.21 -6.71
CA PHE A 85 -16.42 4.78 -6.41
C PHE A 85 -17.73 4.23 -5.82
N ALA A 86 -18.81 5.02 -5.77
CA ALA A 86 -20.08 4.56 -5.21
C ALA A 86 -20.59 3.29 -5.90
N GLY A 87 -21.04 2.32 -5.11
CA GLY A 87 -21.52 1.02 -5.59
C GLY A 87 -20.40 0.02 -5.96
N GLN A 88 -19.13 0.42 -5.82
CA GLN A 88 -17.99 -0.47 -6.03
C GLN A 88 -17.47 -1.01 -4.69
N GLU A 89 -16.84 -2.17 -4.75
CA GLU A 89 -16.16 -2.83 -3.63
C GLU A 89 -14.65 -2.90 -3.92
N PHE A 90 -13.83 -2.57 -2.92
CA PHE A 90 -12.39 -2.78 -2.98
C PHE A 90 -11.94 -3.70 -1.84
N LYS A 91 -11.24 -4.78 -2.18
CA LYS A 91 -10.71 -5.74 -1.21
C LYS A 91 -9.20 -5.65 -1.16
N ILE A 92 -8.64 -5.81 0.03
CA ILE A 92 -7.19 -5.82 0.27
C ILE A 92 -6.85 -7.00 1.17
N TRP A 93 -6.10 -7.96 0.65
CA TRP A 93 -5.51 -9.02 1.44
C TRP A 93 -4.11 -8.61 1.93
N PHE A 94 -3.83 -8.91 3.19
CA PHE A 94 -2.58 -8.55 3.85
C PHE A 94 -1.97 -9.73 4.62
N LYS A 95 -0.64 -9.67 4.75
CA LYS A 95 0.17 -10.47 5.68
C LYS A 95 1.19 -9.52 6.30
N ASN A 96 0.85 -8.96 7.46
CA ASN A 96 1.37 -7.72 8.05
C ASN A 96 1.18 -6.52 7.12
N GLU A 97 1.77 -6.56 5.93
CA GLU A 97 1.65 -5.57 4.86
C GLU A 97 0.59 -5.95 3.81
N ASN A 98 0.08 -4.96 3.08
CA ASN A 98 -0.90 -5.17 2.00
C ASN A 98 -0.22 -5.73 0.76
N HIS A 99 -0.72 -6.86 0.25
CA HIS A 99 -0.09 -7.56 -0.86
C HIS A 99 -0.97 -7.74 -2.08
N ILE A 100 -2.27 -8.02 -1.91
CA ILE A 100 -3.17 -8.29 -3.03
C ILE A 100 -4.40 -7.41 -2.89
N SER A 101 -4.87 -6.85 -4.00
CA SER A 101 -6.14 -6.13 -4.02
C SER A 101 -7.02 -6.52 -5.18
N TRP A 102 -8.32 -6.32 -5.00
CA TRP A 102 -9.35 -6.54 -6.01
C TRP A 102 -10.30 -5.36 -6.05
N LEU A 103 -10.73 -4.99 -7.25
CA LEU A 103 -11.83 -4.05 -7.48
C LEU A 103 -12.99 -4.83 -8.07
N ASN A 104 -14.12 -4.90 -7.35
CA ASN A 104 -15.31 -5.66 -7.76
C ASN A 104 -15.00 -7.14 -8.11
N GLY A 105 -14.11 -7.77 -7.36
CA GLY A 105 -13.69 -9.17 -7.57
C GLY A 105 -12.56 -9.37 -8.59
N GLU A 106 -12.21 -8.34 -9.38
CA GLU A 106 -11.13 -8.44 -10.36
C GLU A 106 -9.78 -8.01 -9.75
N PRO A 107 -8.69 -8.80 -9.93
CA PRO A 107 -7.37 -8.41 -9.46
C PRO A 107 -6.95 -7.03 -9.94
N CYS A 108 -6.55 -6.19 -8.99
CA CYS A 108 -6.16 -4.80 -9.20
C CYS A 108 -4.64 -4.65 -9.00
N VAL A 109 -4.21 -3.92 -7.97
CA VAL A 109 -2.80 -3.73 -7.63
C VAL A 109 -2.32 -4.88 -6.76
N THR A 110 -1.11 -5.36 -7.00
CA THR A 110 -0.48 -6.40 -6.19
C THR A 110 0.98 -6.07 -5.90
N SER A 111 1.53 -6.69 -4.86
CA SER A 111 2.96 -6.64 -4.59
C SER A 111 3.77 -7.11 -5.80
N PRO A 112 4.94 -6.50 -6.06
CA PRO A 112 5.66 -5.58 -5.18
C PRO A 112 5.17 -4.13 -5.19
N ASP A 113 4.20 -3.76 -6.03
CA ASP A 113 3.63 -2.41 -6.00
C ASP A 113 2.87 -2.19 -4.68
N MET A 114 3.01 -1.01 -4.09
CA MET A 114 2.51 -0.75 -2.75
C MET A 114 1.04 -0.40 -2.77
N ILE A 115 0.28 -0.95 -1.81
CA ILE A 115 -1.12 -0.60 -1.53
C ILE A 115 -1.14 0.04 -0.15
N ILE A 116 -1.44 1.34 -0.08
CA ILE A 116 -1.35 2.14 1.13
C ILE A 116 -2.75 2.62 1.50
N VAL A 117 -3.21 2.29 2.70
CA VAL A 117 -4.49 2.78 3.23
C VAL A 117 -4.22 3.97 4.13
N VAL A 118 -4.89 5.08 3.86
CA VAL A 118 -4.80 6.31 4.66
C VAL A 118 -6.19 6.74 5.13
N ASP A 119 -6.24 7.45 6.24
CA ASP A 119 -7.43 8.20 6.64
C ASP A 119 -7.77 9.23 5.57
N ARG A 120 -9.04 9.24 5.14
CA ARG A 120 -9.46 10.02 3.98
C ARG A 120 -9.34 11.54 4.21
N GLU A 121 -9.60 12.00 5.42
CA GLU A 121 -9.64 13.44 5.73
C GLU A 121 -8.24 13.98 6.09
N SER A 122 -7.52 13.25 6.93
CA SER A 122 -6.20 13.67 7.42
C SER A 122 -5.05 13.22 6.53
N GLY A 123 -5.22 12.18 5.71
CA GLY A 123 -4.14 11.58 4.92
C GLY A 123 -3.10 10.82 5.75
N GLU A 124 -3.33 10.62 7.05
CA GLU A 124 -2.45 9.84 7.91
C GLU A 124 -2.54 8.35 7.54
N PRO A 125 -1.41 7.63 7.45
CA PRO A 125 -1.42 6.22 7.08
C PRO A 125 -1.94 5.34 8.22
N PHE A 126 -2.71 4.31 7.86
CA PHE A 126 -3.08 3.25 8.79
C PHE A 126 -2.11 2.07 8.70
N ALA A 127 -1.70 1.57 9.87
CA ALA A 127 -1.25 0.19 9.98
C ALA A 127 -2.47 -0.74 9.92
N ASN A 128 -2.35 -1.91 9.29
CA ASN A 128 -3.48 -2.85 9.14
C ASN A 128 -4.13 -3.25 10.48
N SER A 129 -3.33 -3.33 11.56
CA SER A 129 -3.83 -3.58 12.91
C SER A 129 -4.76 -2.47 13.44
N HIS A 130 -4.59 -1.23 12.99
CA HIS A 130 -5.35 -0.05 13.42
C HIS A 130 -6.53 0.30 12.49
N ILE A 131 -6.67 -0.38 11.35
CA ILE A 131 -7.85 -0.23 10.49
C ILE A 131 -9.05 -0.86 11.21
N ALA A 132 -10.17 -0.14 11.32
CA ALA A 132 -11.41 -0.65 11.90
C ALA A 132 -12.59 -0.41 10.95
N GLU A 133 -13.63 -1.23 11.10
CA GLU A 133 -14.90 -1.04 10.38
C GLU A 133 -15.47 0.36 10.66
N GLY A 134 -16.02 0.98 9.61
CA GLY A 134 -16.52 2.34 9.64
C GLY A 134 -15.47 3.44 9.39
N HIS A 135 -14.16 3.14 9.42
CA HIS A 135 -13.14 4.14 9.06
C HIS A 135 -13.36 4.65 7.62
N SER A 136 -13.33 5.98 7.45
CA SER A 136 -13.31 6.61 6.13
C SER A 136 -11.89 6.62 5.59
N VAL A 137 -11.66 5.96 4.46
CA VAL A 137 -10.32 5.68 3.96
C VAL A 137 -10.16 6.06 2.49
N ALA A 138 -8.92 6.37 2.13
CA ALA A 138 -8.45 6.40 0.76
C ALA A 138 -7.34 5.35 0.58
N VAL A 139 -7.31 4.73 -0.60
CA VAL A 139 -6.28 3.74 -0.95
C VAL A 139 -5.38 4.35 -2.02
N ILE A 140 -4.09 4.46 -1.72
CA ILE A 140 -3.06 4.99 -2.61
C ILE A 140 -2.20 3.83 -3.11
N GLY A 141 -2.00 3.76 -4.43
CA GLY A 141 -1.10 2.80 -5.05
C GLY A 141 0.17 3.47 -5.53
N LEU A 142 1.30 2.78 -5.34
CA LEU A 142 2.62 3.26 -5.77
C LEU A 142 3.40 2.18 -6.49
N ARG A 143 4.10 2.60 -7.55
CA ARG A 143 5.10 1.77 -8.23
C ARG A 143 6.20 1.34 -7.25
N ALA A 144 6.47 0.05 -7.24
CA ALA A 144 7.63 -0.56 -6.60
C ALA A 144 8.93 -0.03 -7.20
N VAL A 145 9.99 -0.06 -6.41
CA VAL A 145 11.34 0.20 -6.94
C VAL A 145 11.75 -0.93 -7.89
N GLU A 146 12.57 -0.59 -8.91
CA GLU A 146 12.96 -1.53 -9.97
C GLU A 146 13.58 -2.83 -9.46
N GLN A 147 14.29 -2.77 -8.33
CA GLN A 147 14.90 -3.94 -7.71
C GLN A 147 13.86 -5.03 -7.38
N PHE A 148 12.66 -4.63 -6.93
CA PHE A 148 11.58 -5.56 -6.59
C PHE A 148 10.76 -6.01 -7.80
N ARG A 149 10.83 -5.29 -8.93
CA ARG A 149 10.22 -5.71 -10.20
C ARG A 149 11.12 -6.62 -11.03
N SER A 150 12.35 -6.87 -10.59
CA SER A 150 13.23 -7.87 -11.21
C SER A 150 12.66 -9.29 -11.07
N PRO A 151 13.05 -10.27 -11.90
CA PRO A 151 12.57 -11.64 -11.77
C PRO A 151 12.72 -12.22 -10.36
N LYS A 152 13.87 -11.94 -9.70
CA LYS A 152 14.10 -12.36 -8.32
C LYS A 152 13.23 -11.60 -7.30
N GLY A 153 12.95 -10.32 -7.57
CA GLY A 153 12.04 -9.54 -6.73
C GLY A 153 10.62 -10.08 -6.79
N LEU A 154 10.14 -10.42 -7.99
CA LEU A 154 8.82 -11.01 -8.20
C LEU A 154 8.71 -12.44 -7.65
N ASP A 155 9.78 -13.22 -7.69
CA ASP A 155 9.83 -14.54 -7.04
C ASP A 155 9.62 -14.46 -5.52
N ILE A 156 10.07 -13.37 -4.89
CA ILE A 156 10.02 -13.17 -3.42
C ILE A 156 8.79 -12.36 -2.98
N LEU A 157 8.31 -11.44 -3.81
CA LEU A 157 7.27 -10.47 -3.44
C LEU A 157 6.06 -10.47 -4.39
N GLY A 158 6.07 -11.28 -5.44
CA GLY A 158 4.96 -11.37 -6.36
C GLY A 158 3.78 -12.17 -5.76
N PRO A 159 2.59 -12.10 -6.36
CA PRO A 159 1.42 -12.82 -5.88
C PRO A 159 1.60 -14.33 -5.65
N PRO A 160 2.33 -15.07 -6.53
CA PRO A 160 2.55 -16.50 -6.32
C PRO A 160 3.30 -16.83 -5.03
N HIS A 161 4.19 -15.95 -4.56
CA HIS A 161 4.89 -16.11 -3.28
C HIS A 161 3.91 -16.17 -2.10
N PHE A 162 2.79 -15.43 -2.20
CA PHE A 162 1.75 -15.38 -1.19
C PHE A 162 0.64 -16.42 -1.41
N GLY A 163 0.81 -17.34 -2.38
CA GLY A 163 -0.14 -18.42 -2.67
C GLY A 163 -1.30 -18.03 -3.58
N PHE A 164 -1.19 -16.90 -4.29
CA PHE A 164 -2.21 -16.45 -5.24
C PHE A 164 -1.79 -16.77 -6.69
N ASP A 165 -2.65 -17.46 -7.44
CA ASP A 165 -2.50 -17.69 -8.87
C ASP A 165 -2.89 -16.41 -9.66
N ILE A 166 -2.09 -15.36 -9.47
CA ILE A 166 -2.26 -14.05 -10.10
C ILE A 166 -0.92 -13.68 -10.75
N GLU A 167 -0.95 -13.35 -12.04
CA GLU A 167 0.22 -12.78 -12.71
C GLU A 167 0.43 -11.34 -12.27
N TYR A 168 1.67 -11.00 -11.88
CA TYR A 168 2.00 -9.62 -11.56
C TYR A 168 1.85 -8.72 -12.78
N GLN A 169 1.04 -7.67 -12.64
CA GLN A 169 0.89 -6.61 -13.63
C GLN A 169 1.33 -5.29 -12.99
N PRO A 170 2.24 -4.52 -13.62
CA PRO A 170 2.64 -3.22 -13.12
C PRO A 170 1.44 -2.29 -12.92
N ILE A 171 1.42 -1.57 -11.79
CA ILE A 171 0.35 -0.65 -11.43
C ILE A 171 0.01 0.35 -12.55
N GLU A 172 0.99 0.82 -13.32
CA GLU A 172 0.75 1.70 -14.46
C GLU A 172 -0.13 1.07 -15.56
N THR A 173 -0.02 -0.24 -15.77
CA THR A 173 -0.84 -1.00 -16.72
C THR A 173 -2.25 -1.20 -16.16
N VAL A 174 -2.34 -1.53 -14.85
CA VAL A 174 -3.61 -1.71 -14.15
C VAL A 174 -4.42 -0.41 -14.11
N ALA A 175 -3.77 0.70 -13.75
CA ALA A 175 -4.38 2.03 -13.67
C ALA A 175 -4.92 2.49 -15.03
N LYS A 176 -4.15 2.26 -16.11
CA LYS A 176 -4.60 2.58 -17.48
C LYS A 176 -5.85 1.78 -17.87
N ARG A 177 -5.93 0.50 -17.49
CA ARG A 177 -7.10 -0.35 -17.75
C ARG A 177 -8.31 0.06 -16.89
N GLY A 178 -8.07 0.46 -15.65
CA GLY A 178 -9.10 0.91 -14.70
C GLY A 178 -9.63 2.33 -14.95
N GLY A 179 -8.97 3.10 -15.82
CA GLY A 179 -9.36 4.49 -16.15
C GLY A 179 -8.99 5.50 -15.05
N TRP A 180 -7.85 5.28 -14.39
CA TRP A 180 -7.40 6.07 -13.23
C TRP A 180 -6.45 7.19 -13.60
#